data_AF-A0A6C0H3A5-F1
#
_entry.id   AF-A0A6C0H3A5-F1
#
_cell.length_a   1.000
_cell.length_b   1.000
_cell.length_c   1.000
_cell.angle_alpha   90.00
_cell.angle_beta   90.00
_cell.angle_gamma   90.00
#
_symmetry.space_group_name_H-M   'P 1'
#
loop_
_entity.id
_entity.type
_entity.pdbx_description
1 polymer ?
#
loop_
_entity_poly.entity_id
_entity_poly.type
_entity_poly.pdbx_seq_one_letter_code
_entity_poly.pdbx_strand_id
1 'polypeptide(L)'
;MSKDQKRKHNPEGTKEFRELDSNDPPPPKQIEKSICILMQQARLAKGLTQKDLAKGLNIQTCVITEYESGKVIPNHQLVRRIGGFLGVKLL
;
A
#
# COMPACT_ATOMS: atom_id res chain seq x y z
N MET A 1 -35.96 -2.85 -12.15
CA MET A 1 -35.52 -4.02 -11.34
C MET A 1 -34.10 -4.38 -11.74
N SER A 2 -33.25 -4.67 -10.74
CA SER A 2 -31.93 -5.35 -10.79
C SER A 2 -30.76 -4.52 -11.36
N LYS A 3 -29.81 -4.06 -10.51
CA LYS A 3 -28.60 -4.75 -9.98
C LYS A 3 -27.71 -5.24 -11.13
N ASP A 4 -26.44 -4.82 -11.24
CA ASP A 4 -25.34 -5.45 -10.52
C ASP A 4 -24.02 -4.66 -10.63
N GLN A 5 -23.23 -4.78 -9.56
CA GLN A 5 -21.96 -4.11 -9.30
C GLN A 5 -20.79 -5.08 -9.58
N LYS A 6 -19.75 -4.66 -10.31
CA LYS A 6 -18.44 -5.33 -10.25
C LYS A 6 -17.30 -4.40 -10.73
N ARG A 7 -16.65 -3.71 -9.79
CA ARG A 7 -15.33 -3.09 -10.00
C ARG A 7 -14.28 -4.22 -9.97
N LYS A 8 -13.65 -4.51 -11.11
CA LYS A 8 -12.53 -5.46 -11.20
C LYS A 8 -11.22 -4.73 -10.90
N HIS A 9 -10.42 -5.32 -10.01
CA HIS A 9 -9.10 -4.83 -9.62
C HIS A 9 -8.02 -5.44 -10.54
N ASN A 10 -7.04 -4.61 -10.90
CA ASN A 10 -6.00 -4.76 -11.91
C ASN A 10 -4.99 -5.90 -11.60
N PRO A 11 -4.50 -6.68 -12.59
CA PRO A 11 -3.36 -7.57 -12.39
C PRO A 11 -2.03 -6.81 -12.54
N GLU A 12 -1.10 -7.09 -11.62
CA GLU A 12 0.30 -6.63 -11.60
C GLU A 12 1.02 -6.89 -12.94
N GLY A 13 1.59 -5.84 -13.53
CA GLY A 13 2.50 -5.92 -14.66
C GLY A 13 3.94 -5.68 -14.24
N THR A 14 4.69 -6.74 -13.95
CA THR A 14 6.16 -6.72 -13.88
C THR A 14 6.71 -6.74 -15.29
N LYS A 15 6.90 -5.56 -15.90
CA LYS A 15 7.69 -5.37 -17.12
C LYS A 15 8.37 -4.00 -17.06
N GLU A 16 9.25 -3.85 -16.08
CA GLU A 16 10.48 -3.08 -16.33
C GLU A 16 11.06 -3.61 -17.65
N PHE A 17 11.46 -2.73 -18.57
CA PHE A 17 12.17 -3.07 -19.79
C PHE A 17 11.32 -3.49 -21.01
N ARG A 18 10.62 -2.53 -21.63
CA ARG A 18 10.68 -2.42 -23.09
C ARG A 18 10.26 -1.03 -23.58
N GLU A 19 11.19 -0.45 -24.35
CA GLU A 19 10.95 0.47 -25.46
C GLU A 19 10.66 1.95 -25.10
N LEU A 20 11.76 2.71 -25.06
CA LEU A 20 11.80 4.15 -25.24
C LEU A 20 11.44 4.49 -26.71
N ASP A 21 10.15 4.70 -27.01
CA ASP A 21 9.69 5.44 -28.21
C ASP A 21 8.30 6.09 -28.03
N SER A 22 7.95 6.53 -26.81
CA SER A 22 6.72 7.29 -26.58
C SER A 22 6.92 8.25 -25.41
N ASN A 23 6.44 9.48 -25.57
CA ASN A 23 6.53 10.59 -24.60
C ASN A 23 5.71 10.35 -23.31
N ASP A 24 5.49 9.10 -22.91
CA ASP A 24 4.70 8.73 -21.73
C ASP A 24 5.63 8.50 -20.53
N PRO A 25 5.45 9.23 -19.42
CA PRO A 25 6.24 9.01 -18.23
C PRO A 25 6.00 7.59 -17.69
N PRO A 26 7.05 6.91 -17.19
CA PRO A 26 6.90 5.57 -16.62
C PRO A 26 5.85 5.60 -15.50
N PRO A 27 5.06 4.52 -15.35
CA PRO A 27 4.04 4.46 -14.30
C PRO A 27 4.69 4.71 -12.93
N PRO A 28 4.00 5.44 -12.03
CA PRO A 28 4.57 5.82 -10.75
C PRO A 28 4.99 4.57 -9.98
N LYS A 29 6.21 4.59 -9.41
CA LYS A 29 6.75 3.50 -8.58
C LYS A 29 5.77 3.23 -7.43
N GLN A 30 5.16 2.05 -7.43
CA GLN A 30 4.22 1.63 -6.38
C GLN A 30 4.97 1.00 -5.20
N ILE A 31 4.30 0.88 -4.06
CA ILE A 31 4.83 0.10 -2.93
C ILE A 31 4.93 -1.37 -3.33
N GLU A 32 6.07 -1.99 -3.01
CA GLU A 32 6.30 -3.42 -3.09
C GLU A 32 5.20 -4.19 -2.34
N LYS A 33 4.55 -5.14 -3.03
CA LYS A 33 3.44 -5.90 -2.45
C LYS A 33 3.82 -6.67 -1.18
N SER A 34 5.09 -7.07 -1.09
CA SER A 34 5.70 -7.68 0.09
C SER A 34 5.56 -6.78 1.33
N ILE A 35 5.76 -5.47 1.18
CA ILE A 35 5.62 -4.48 2.26
C ILE A 35 4.15 -4.38 2.70
N CYS A 36 3.20 -4.35 1.76
CA CYS A 36 1.77 -4.31 2.06
C CYS A 36 1.35 -5.52 2.93
N ILE A 37 1.79 -6.71 2.52
CA ILE A 37 1.51 -7.96 3.24
C ILE A 37 2.15 -7.92 4.63
N LEU A 38 3.41 -7.50 4.75
CA LEU A 38 4.11 -7.38 6.02
C LEU A 38 3.42 -6.40 6.98
N MET A 39 2.97 -5.24 6.48
CA MET A 39 2.21 -4.27 7.29
C MET A 39 0.93 -4.89 7.85
N GLN A 40 0.17 -5.58 7.00
CA GLN A 40 -1.07 -6.23 7.40
C GLN A 40 -0.81 -7.34 8.43
N GLN A 41 0.19 -8.19 8.19
CA GLN A 41 0.57 -9.26 9.13
C GLN A 41 1.03 -8.69 10.47
N ALA A 42 1.88 -7.66 10.48
CA ALA A 42 2.36 -7.03 11.70
C ALA A 42 1.23 -6.35 12.48
N ARG A 43 0.25 -5.76 11.78
CA ARG A 43 -0.96 -5.21 12.39
C ARG A 43 -1.79 -6.30 13.06
N LEU A 44 -2.02 -7.42 12.38
CA LEU A 44 -2.76 -8.57 12.90
C LEU A 44 -2.04 -9.21 14.09
N ALA A 45 -0.72 -9.35 14.03
CA ALA A 45 0.10 -9.89 15.12
C ALA A 45 0.01 -9.04 16.41
N LYS A 46 -0.17 -7.72 16.28
CA LYS A 46 -0.41 -6.81 17.42
C LYS A 46 -1.88 -6.68 17.82
N GLY A 47 -2.81 -7.34 17.13
CA GLY A 47 -4.25 -7.22 17.40
C GLY A 47 -4.81 -5.82 17.16
N LEU A 48 -4.14 -4.99 16.36
CA LEU A 48 -4.53 -3.60 16.11
C LEU A 48 -5.52 -3.52 14.95
N THR A 49 -6.51 -2.64 15.04
CA THR A 49 -7.31 -2.28 13.86
C THR A 49 -6.58 -1.23 13.01
N GLN A 50 -6.99 -1.06 11.75
CA GLN A 50 -6.47 0.03 10.90
C GLN A 50 -6.72 1.40 11.56
N LYS A 51 -7.82 1.54 12.32
CA LYS A 51 -8.15 2.76 13.07
C LYS A 51 -7.18 3.01 14.21
N ASP A 52 -6.85 1.98 14.97
CA ASP A 52 -5.91 2.10 16.09
C ASP A 52 -4.49 2.41 15.61
N LEU A 53 -4.05 1.78 14.53
CA LEU A 53 -2.78 2.07 13.88
C LEU A 53 -2.73 3.52 13.37
N ALA A 54 -3.79 3.96 12.69
CA ALA A 54 -3.89 5.33 12.18
C ALA A 54 -3.90 6.37 13.31
N LYS A 55 -4.64 6.10 14.40
CA LYS A 55 -4.67 6.94 15.60
C LYS A 55 -3.30 7.03 16.28
N GLY A 56 -2.59 5.91 16.40
CA GLY A 56 -1.25 5.85 17.00
C GLY A 56 -0.20 6.64 16.20
N LEU A 57 -0.37 6.73 14.87
CA LEU A 57 0.54 7.42 13.98
C LEU A 57 0.10 8.84 13.60
N ASN A 58 -1.04 9.30 14.13
CA ASN A 58 -1.67 10.58 13.79
C ASN A 58 -1.87 10.75 12.27
N ILE A 59 -2.41 9.73 11.62
CA ILE A 59 -2.72 9.73 10.18
C ILE A 59 -4.18 9.32 9.94
N GLN A 60 -4.65 9.59 8.73
CA GLN A 60 -5.97 9.17 8.27
C GLN A 60 -6.03 7.64 8.10
N THR A 61 -7.16 7.05 8.44
CA THR A 61 -7.41 5.61 8.26
C THR A 61 -7.40 5.20 6.79
N CYS A 62 -7.89 6.08 5.90
CA CYS A 62 -7.85 5.90 4.45
C CYS A 62 -6.42 5.67 3.95
N VAL A 63 -5.44 6.41 4.50
CA VAL A 63 -4.03 6.28 4.12
C VAL A 63 -3.54 4.87 4.46
N ILE A 64 -3.78 4.36 5.67
CA ILE A 64 -3.40 2.97 6.02
C ILE A 64 -3.99 1.95 5.03
N THR A 65 -5.27 2.11 4.66
CA THR A 65 -5.93 1.22 3.69
C THR A 65 -5.28 1.28 2.31
N GLU A 66 -4.89 2.46 1.83
CA GLU A 66 -4.21 2.63 0.55
C GLU A 66 -2.80 2.00 0.55
N TYR A 67 -2.09 2.09 1.68
CA TYR A 67 -0.80 1.44 1.91
C TYR A 67 -0.93 -0.09 1.93
N GLU A 68 -1.91 -0.64 2.66
CA GLU A 68 -2.18 -2.09 2.66
C GLU A 68 -2.68 -2.59 1.29
N SER A 69 -3.26 -1.71 0.46
CA SER A 69 -3.73 -2.05 -0.89
C SER A 69 -2.67 -1.88 -1.99
N GLY A 70 -1.51 -1.29 -1.70
CA GLY A 70 -0.44 -1.05 -2.68
C GLY A 70 -0.75 0.00 -3.76
N LYS A 71 -1.82 0.79 -3.60
CA LYS A 71 -2.27 1.78 -4.60
C LYS A 71 -1.60 3.15 -4.46
N VAL A 72 -0.86 3.35 -3.38
CA VAL A 72 -0.31 4.65 -2.99
C VAL A 72 1.15 4.78 -3.40
N ILE A 73 1.55 6.03 -3.67
CA ILE A 73 2.95 6.38 -3.89
C ILE A 73 3.72 6.18 -2.57
N PRO A 74 4.86 5.46 -2.59
CA PRO A 74 5.66 5.17 -1.41
C PRO A 74 6.18 6.46 -0.75
N ASN A 75 5.70 6.77 0.45
CA ASN A 75 6.35 7.76 1.32
C ASN A 75 7.25 7.04 2.32
N HIS A 76 8.56 7.09 2.08
CA HIS A 76 9.56 6.39 2.90
C HIS A 76 9.49 6.80 4.39
N GLN A 77 9.15 8.06 4.70
CA GLN A 77 9.02 8.52 6.10
C GLN A 77 7.82 7.87 6.79
N LEU A 78 6.70 7.74 6.07
CA LEU A 78 5.52 7.11 6.64
C LEU A 78 5.71 5.61 6.84
N VAL A 79 6.30 4.92 5.85
CA VAL A 79 6.62 3.49 5.96
C VAL A 79 7.56 3.23 7.13
N ARG A 80 8.58 4.08 7.35
CA ARG A 80 9.47 3.97 8.52
C ARG A 80 8.73 4.17 9.83
N ARG A 81 7.80 5.14 9.91
CA ARG A 81 6.98 5.36 11.11
C ARG A 81 6.06 4.18 11.38
N ILE A 82 5.39 3.65 10.36
CA ILE A 82 4.53 2.46 10.50
C ILE A 82 5.35 1.25 10.92
N GLY A 83 6.49 1.00 10.28
CA GLY A 83 7.40 -0.07 10.66
C GLY A 83 7.89 0.05 12.10
N GLY A 84 8.28 1.25 12.53
CA GLY A 84 8.67 1.51 13.92
C GLY A 84 7.53 1.26 14.92
N PHE A 85 6.31 1.69 14.60
CA PHE A 85 5.15 1.47 15.47
C PHE A 85 4.76 -0.01 15.53
N LEU A 86 4.82 -0.72 14.41
CA LEU A 86 4.51 -2.15 14.31
C LEU A 86 5.68 -3.05 14.77
N GLY A 87 6.88 -2.49 14.95
CA GLY A 87 8.09 -3.26 15.32
C GLY A 87 8.65 -4.10 14.18
N VAL A 88 8.35 -3.75 12.92
CA VAL A 88 8.82 -4.46 11.73
C VAL A 88 9.65 -3.55 10.84
N LYS A 89 10.70 -4.10 10.23
CA LYS A 89 11.54 -3.39 9.29
C LYS A 89 10.96 -3.52 7.88
N LEU A 90 10.35 -2.43 7.40
CA LEU A 90 9.70 -2.34 6.08
C LEU A 90 10.61 -1.73 5.00
N LEU A 91 11.77 -1.19 5.41
CA LEU A 91 12.78 -0.49 4.60
C LEU A 91 14.17 -0.83 5.13
#